data_AF-A0A520E424-F1
#
_entry.id   AF-A0A520E424-F1
#
_cell.length_a   1.000
_cell.length_b   1.000
_cell.length_c   1.000
_cell.angle_alpha   90.00
_cell.angle_beta   90.00
_cell.angle_gamma   90.00
#
_symmetry.space_group_name_H-M   'P 1'
#
loop_
_entity.id
_entity.type
_entity.pdbx_description
1 polymer ?
#
loop_
_entity_poly.entity_id
_entity_poly.type
_entity_poly.pdbx_seq_one_letter_code
_entity_poly.pdbx_strand_id
1 'polypeptide(L)'
;MKKTLRLVAFMLLALVLTAAVAVLLIVKLVLAPEKGEWSTRAQLGPVSFDVGVPTAVRLLTSHWFAPQLDGRVVDTRFGTVRMRWLAQTNALELDCAPCSVDVPALGSQPVRVERLVGTVRRDASQLSGTLVATPPASAAPGNAGASVANSGLRGRWDGRLSSTALQLNIDMQDGPLAQWYAVLVPGLPELQRARIGGTMALRGQFALPARSFSLQPQIAHFTVAGLGTEALLDARSSCGASARLANDSWLARAVLAAEDQRFFTHAGYDLTELTASIDHNQQSGRAERGGSTLSQQLAKLLVTGDARTAERKLRELLYAVEMEQTLGKARILQHYLDNAPWGANLCGAEAASRHYFQRSAARLEPAQAVWLAAMLRNPQAAVAQWQRDGAIDTARATWVAEGIRGIPRRQREALLKSVAAAKFAPP
;
A
#
# COMPACT_ATOMS: atom_id res chain seq x y z
N MET A 1 -41.11 6.53 -59.20
CA MET A 1 -40.91 5.66 -58.02
C MET A 1 -39.51 5.74 -57.39
N LYS A 2 -38.40 5.74 -58.14
CA LYS A 2 -37.04 5.81 -57.53
C LYS A 2 -36.69 7.14 -56.82
N LYS A 3 -37.21 8.29 -57.29
CA LYS A 3 -36.96 9.61 -56.67
C LYS A 3 -37.72 9.81 -55.36
N THR A 4 -38.99 9.41 -55.31
CA THR A 4 -39.84 9.50 -54.11
C THR A 4 -39.33 8.59 -52.99
N LEU A 5 -38.90 7.37 -53.31
CA LEU A 5 -38.30 6.45 -52.33
C LEU A 5 -37.01 7.01 -51.70
N ARG A 6 -36.15 7.65 -52.50
CA ARG A 6 -34.93 8.33 -51.99
C ARG A 6 -35.28 9.50 -51.06
N LEU A 7 -36.28 10.31 -51.42
CA LEU A 7 -36.71 11.46 -50.62
C LEU A 7 -37.27 11.03 -49.26
N VAL A 8 -38.07 9.97 -49.24
CA VAL A 8 -38.57 9.34 -48.01
C VAL A 8 -37.42 8.77 -47.17
N ALA A 9 -36.45 8.11 -47.79
CA ALA A 9 -35.27 7.59 -47.09
C ALA A 9 -34.41 8.71 -46.47
N PHE A 10 -34.21 9.82 -47.18
CA PHE A 10 -33.49 10.99 -46.64
C PHE A 10 -34.24 11.66 -45.49
N MET A 11 -35.57 11.77 -45.58
CA MET A 11 -36.39 12.32 -44.49
C MET A 11 -36.37 11.43 -43.25
N LEU A 12 -36.44 10.11 -43.42
CA LEU A 12 -36.30 9.15 -42.32
C LEU A 12 -34.91 9.20 -41.68
N LEU A 13 -33.85 9.25 -42.51
CA LEU A 13 -32.48 9.38 -42.03
C LEU A 13 -32.27 10.69 -41.26
N ALA A 14 -32.79 11.80 -41.78
CA ALA A 14 -32.74 13.10 -41.13
C ALA A 14 -33.47 13.05 -39.78
N LEU A 15 -34.69 12.51 -39.71
CA LEU A 15 -35.45 12.36 -38.47
C LEU A 15 -34.70 11.53 -37.42
N VAL A 16 -34.12 10.40 -37.83
CA VAL A 16 -33.31 9.54 -36.95
C VAL A 16 -32.08 10.29 -36.44
N LEU A 17 -31.40 11.06 -37.29
CA LEU A 17 -30.28 11.91 -36.90
C LEU A 17 -30.70 13.00 -35.91
N THR A 18 -31.80 13.71 -36.14
CA THR A 18 -32.28 14.76 -35.22
C THR A 18 -32.68 14.17 -33.88
N ALA A 19 -33.37 13.02 -33.87
CA ALA A 19 -33.73 12.31 -32.65
C ALA A 19 -32.48 11.85 -31.89
N ALA A 20 -31.49 11.29 -32.58
CA ALA A 20 -30.21 10.90 -31.97
C ALA A 20 -29.46 12.09 -31.35
N VAL A 21 -29.42 13.23 -32.03
CA VAL A 21 -28.81 14.47 -31.51
C VAL A 21 -29.57 15.00 -30.30
N ALA A 22 -30.91 15.01 -30.35
CA ALA A 22 -31.74 15.45 -29.23
C ALA A 22 -31.52 14.57 -27.99
N VAL A 23 -31.48 13.25 -28.16
CA VAL A 23 -31.14 12.30 -27.08
C VAL A 23 -29.74 12.58 -26.53
N LEU A 24 -28.76 12.80 -27.40
CA LEU A 24 -27.38 13.16 -26.99
C LEU A 24 -27.33 14.44 -26.17
N LEU A 25 -28.08 15.48 -26.57
CA LEU A 25 -28.17 16.74 -25.84
C LEU A 25 -28.86 16.58 -24.48
N ILE A 26 -29.94 15.79 -24.42
CA ILE A 26 -30.64 15.48 -23.17
C ILE A 26 -29.71 14.72 -22.22
N VAL A 27 -29.03 13.67 -22.70
CA VAL A 27 -28.06 12.91 -21.91
C VAL A 27 -26.96 13.82 -21.38
N LYS A 28 -26.42 14.69 -22.24
CA LYS A 28 -25.40 15.67 -21.84
C LYS A 28 -25.92 16.64 -20.77
N LEU A 29 -27.17 17.08 -20.86
CA LEU A 29 -27.78 17.98 -19.88
C LEU A 29 -28.06 17.26 -18.54
N VAL A 30 -28.59 16.04 -18.58
CA VAL A 30 -28.94 15.25 -17.40
C VAL A 30 -27.71 14.80 -16.63
N LEU A 31 -26.61 14.50 -17.32
CA LEU A 31 -25.35 14.08 -16.71
C LEU A 31 -24.41 15.26 -16.41
N ALA A 32 -24.75 16.48 -16.83
CA ALA A 32 -23.91 17.65 -16.58
C ALA A 32 -23.73 17.85 -15.07
N PRO A 33 -22.50 18.08 -14.60
CA PRO A 33 -22.25 18.28 -13.18
C PRO A 33 -22.89 19.58 -12.66
N GLU A 34 -23.51 19.52 -11.49
CA GLU A 34 -23.96 20.70 -10.74
C GLU A 34 -22.78 21.56 -10.26
N LYS A 35 -23.04 22.81 -9.85
CA LYS A 35 -21.98 23.68 -9.30
C LYS A 35 -21.33 23.04 -8.07
N GLY A 36 -20.03 22.74 -8.17
CA GLY A 36 -19.27 22.10 -7.10
C GLY A 36 -19.44 20.57 -7.04
N GLU A 37 -20.20 19.96 -7.96
CA GLU A 37 -20.26 18.51 -8.11
C GLU A 37 -18.95 17.98 -8.69
N TRP A 38 -18.47 16.89 -8.09
CA TRP A 38 -17.36 16.15 -8.65
C TRP A 38 -17.73 15.53 -9.99
N SER A 39 -16.98 15.87 -11.04
CA SER A 39 -17.18 15.32 -12.38
C SER A 39 -16.01 14.47 -12.86
N THR A 40 -16.30 13.61 -13.84
CA THR A 40 -15.32 12.88 -14.64
C THR A 40 -15.61 13.07 -16.11
N ARG A 41 -14.57 13.11 -16.95
CA ARG A 41 -14.75 13.16 -18.40
C ARG A 41 -15.13 11.77 -18.91
N ALA A 42 -16.26 11.67 -19.60
CA ALA A 42 -16.71 10.48 -20.30
C ALA A 42 -16.58 10.68 -21.82
N GLN A 43 -16.40 9.59 -22.55
CA GLN A 43 -16.30 9.58 -24.00
C GLN A 43 -17.28 8.58 -24.59
N LEU A 44 -18.14 9.03 -25.49
CA LEU A 44 -19.10 8.21 -26.23
C LEU A 44 -18.86 8.42 -27.72
N GLY A 45 -18.10 7.50 -28.34
CA GLY A 45 -17.62 7.67 -29.71
C GLY A 45 -16.75 8.94 -29.86
N PRO A 46 -17.05 9.85 -30.80
CA PRO A 46 -16.28 11.09 -30.99
C PRO A 46 -16.63 12.19 -29.98
N VAL A 47 -17.66 12.01 -29.15
CA VAL A 47 -18.15 13.07 -28.25
C VAL A 47 -17.62 12.87 -26.84
N SER A 48 -16.94 13.89 -26.30
CA SER A 48 -16.54 13.96 -24.90
C SER A 48 -17.46 14.90 -24.12
N PHE A 49 -17.87 14.50 -22.91
CA PHE A 49 -18.65 15.34 -22.01
C PHE A 49 -18.28 15.06 -20.55
N ASP A 50 -18.48 16.05 -19.69
CA ASP A 50 -18.25 15.90 -18.26
C ASP A 50 -19.51 15.34 -17.60
N VAL A 51 -19.31 14.35 -16.73
CA VAL A 51 -20.36 13.63 -16.03
C VAL A 51 -20.22 13.85 -14.53
N GLY A 52 -21.25 14.39 -13.90
CA GLY A 52 -21.35 14.44 -12.44
C GLY A 52 -21.37 13.02 -11.88
N VAL A 53 -20.35 12.64 -11.10
CA VAL A 53 -20.22 11.27 -10.60
C VAL A 53 -21.36 10.91 -9.66
N PRO A 54 -21.75 11.74 -8.67
CA PRO A 54 -22.94 11.49 -7.88
C PRO A 54 -24.21 11.31 -8.71
N THR A 55 -24.41 12.17 -9.71
CA THR A 55 -25.55 12.08 -10.64
C THR A 55 -25.56 10.78 -11.42
N ALA A 56 -24.42 10.36 -11.97
CA ALA A 56 -24.28 9.08 -12.66
C ALA A 56 -24.60 7.90 -11.73
N VAL A 57 -24.08 7.91 -10.49
CA VAL A 57 -24.38 6.86 -9.51
C VAL A 57 -25.88 6.80 -9.21
N ARG A 58 -26.56 7.95 -9.02
CA ARG A 58 -28.02 7.98 -8.78
C ARG A 58 -28.81 7.39 -9.94
N LEU A 59 -28.41 7.70 -11.17
CA LEU A 59 -29.04 7.20 -12.39
C LEU A 59 -28.83 5.68 -12.52
N LEU A 60 -27.58 5.22 -12.45
CA LEU A 60 -27.19 3.81 -12.58
C LEU A 60 -27.80 2.91 -11.51
N THR A 61 -28.13 3.46 -10.35
CA THR A 61 -28.76 2.74 -9.23
C THR A 61 -30.26 3.03 -9.07
N SER A 62 -30.87 3.73 -10.03
CA SER A 62 -32.31 4.03 -9.97
C SER A 62 -33.16 2.82 -10.36
N HIS A 63 -34.33 2.70 -9.74
CA HIS A 63 -35.25 1.57 -9.99
C HIS A 63 -35.74 1.47 -11.44
N TRP A 64 -35.76 2.59 -12.19
CA TRP A 64 -36.25 2.60 -13.57
C TRP A 64 -35.13 2.40 -14.60
N PHE A 65 -33.90 2.83 -14.30
CA PHE A 65 -32.78 2.74 -15.22
C PHE A 65 -31.90 1.51 -14.98
N ALA A 66 -31.66 1.12 -13.71
CA ALA A 66 -30.80 -0.01 -13.39
C ALA A 66 -31.24 -1.34 -14.05
N PRO A 67 -32.55 -1.68 -14.17
CA PRO A 67 -32.98 -2.88 -14.91
C PRO A 67 -32.61 -2.86 -16.40
N GLN A 68 -32.49 -1.69 -17.02
CA GLN A 68 -32.10 -1.55 -18.44
C GLN A 68 -30.62 -1.87 -18.69
N LEU A 69 -29.84 -1.95 -17.61
CA LEU A 69 -28.43 -2.33 -17.65
C LEU A 69 -28.23 -3.85 -17.60
N ASP A 70 -29.29 -4.64 -17.37
CA ASP A 70 -29.19 -6.10 -17.30
C ASP A 70 -28.65 -6.68 -18.62
N GLY A 71 -27.63 -7.54 -18.51
CA GLY A 71 -26.97 -8.16 -19.65
C GLY A 71 -26.03 -7.24 -20.43
N ARG A 72 -25.90 -5.95 -20.06
CA ARG A 72 -24.98 -5.02 -20.71
C ARG A 72 -23.53 -5.34 -20.34
N VAL A 73 -22.65 -5.14 -21.32
CA VAL A 73 -21.20 -5.30 -21.17
C VAL A 73 -20.55 -4.00 -21.60
N VAL A 74 -19.64 -3.48 -20.77
CA VAL A 74 -18.94 -2.22 -21.04
C VAL A 74 -17.46 -2.41 -20.75
N ASP A 75 -16.62 -2.04 -21.71
CA ASP A 75 -15.18 -1.97 -21.51
C ASP A 75 -14.84 -0.69 -20.74
N THR A 76 -14.21 -0.86 -19.59
CA THR A 76 -13.77 0.24 -18.72
C THR A 76 -12.26 0.26 -18.64
N ARG A 77 -11.69 1.34 -18.08
CA ARG A 77 -10.26 1.39 -17.75
C ARG A 77 -9.80 0.29 -16.79
N PHE A 78 -10.74 -0.33 -16.06
CA PHE A 78 -10.45 -1.37 -15.09
C PHE A 78 -10.56 -2.78 -15.69
N GLY A 79 -11.17 -2.93 -16.86
CA GLY A 79 -11.53 -4.22 -17.44
C GLY A 79 -12.95 -4.23 -17.99
N THR A 80 -13.33 -5.35 -18.58
CA THR A 80 -14.69 -5.57 -19.10
C THR A 80 -15.65 -5.84 -17.95
N VAL A 81 -16.66 -4.99 -17.81
CA VAL A 81 -17.67 -5.06 -16.75
C VAL A 81 -18.99 -5.53 -17.35
N ARG A 82 -19.50 -6.65 -16.84
CA ARG A 82 -20.85 -7.15 -17.11
C ARG A 82 -21.79 -6.70 -16.01
N MET A 83 -22.94 -6.17 -16.41
CA MET A 83 -23.97 -5.69 -15.50
C MET A 83 -25.12 -6.70 -15.45
N ARG A 84 -25.62 -6.97 -14.24
CA ARG A 84 -26.78 -7.84 -14.02
C ARG A 84 -27.73 -7.23 -13.00
N TRP A 85 -29.01 -7.19 -13.32
CA TRP A 85 -30.04 -6.73 -12.40
C TRP A 85 -30.56 -7.88 -11.54
N LEU A 86 -30.47 -7.73 -10.22
CA LEU A 86 -30.94 -8.70 -9.23
C LEU A 86 -32.30 -8.23 -8.68
N ALA A 87 -33.39 -8.62 -9.35
CA ALA A 87 -34.74 -8.18 -9.03
C ALA A 87 -35.17 -8.51 -7.58
N GLN A 88 -34.75 -9.65 -7.05
CA GLN A 88 -35.10 -10.09 -5.68
C GLN A 88 -34.53 -9.16 -4.60
N THR A 89 -33.37 -8.57 -4.85
CA THR A 89 -32.66 -7.69 -3.89
C THR A 89 -32.66 -6.23 -4.31
N ASN A 90 -33.33 -5.89 -5.43
CA ASN A 90 -33.33 -4.56 -6.04
C ASN A 90 -31.90 -3.99 -6.19
N ALA A 91 -30.97 -4.83 -6.64
CA ALA A 91 -29.54 -4.50 -6.67
C ALA A 91 -28.96 -4.69 -8.08
N LEU A 92 -28.00 -3.85 -8.43
CA LEU A 92 -27.19 -4.01 -9.63
C LEU A 92 -25.90 -4.75 -9.26
N GLU A 93 -25.63 -5.87 -9.92
CA GLU A 93 -24.38 -6.61 -9.86
C GLU A 93 -23.45 -6.14 -10.98
N LEU A 94 -22.19 -5.92 -10.62
CA LEU A 94 -21.09 -5.53 -11.50
C LEU A 94 -20.04 -6.66 -11.44
N ASP A 95 -19.81 -7.33 -12.56
CA ASP A 95 -18.86 -8.43 -12.70
C ASP A 95 -17.72 -8.04 -13.64
N CYS A 96 -16.55 -7.76 -13.07
CA CYS A 96 -15.34 -7.33 -13.78
C CYS A 96 -14.35 -8.49 -13.89
N ALA A 97 -14.04 -8.94 -15.11
CA ALA A 97 -13.12 -10.06 -15.32
C ALA A 97 -12.39 -10.00 -16.69
N PRO A 98 -11.03 -9.96 -16.74
CA PRO A 98 -10.14 -9.64 -15.62
C PRO A 98 -10.32 -8.19 -15.16
N CYS A 99 -10.02 -7.92 -13.89
CA CYS A 99 -10.11 -6.58 -13.31
C CYS A 99 -8.74 -6.06 -12.88
N SER A 100 -8.47 -4.79 -13.12
CA SER A 100 -7.19 -4.14 -12.89
C SER A 100 -7.43 -2.74 -12.36
N VAL A 101 -6.83 -2.38 -11.22
CA VAL A 101 -7.00 -1.06 -10.61
C VAL A 101 -5.66 -0.46 -10.23
N ASP A 102 -5.42 0.77 -10.67
CA ASP A 102 -4.25 1.53 -10.23
C ASP A 102 -4.49 2.06 -8.83
N VAL A 103 -3.68 1.61 -7.88
CA VAL A 103 -3.68 2.13 -6.50
C VAL A 103 -2.32 2.77 -6.25
N PRO A 104 -2.17 4.09 -6.47
CA PRO A 104 -0.88 4.78 -6.31
C PRO A 104 -0.23 4.58 -4.94
N ALA A 105 -1.05 4.40 -3.89
CA ALA A 105 -0.59 4.11 -2.54
C ALA A 105 0.10 2.75 -2.40
N LEU A 106 -0.20 1.79 -3.29
CA LEU A 106 0.38 0.46 -3.32
C LEU A 106 1.57 0.37 -4.28
N GLY A 107 1.64 1.19 -5.33
CA GLY A 107 2.82 1.27 -6.20
C GLY A 107 2.49 1.78 -7.60
N SER A 108 3.43 1.63 -8.53
CA SER A 108 3.28 2.04 -9.93
C SER A 108 2.61 0.99 -10.84
N GLN A 109 2.45 -0.24 -10.35
CA GLN A 109 1.78 -1.31 -11.09
C GLN A 109 0.33 -1.45 -10.62
N PRO A 110 -0.61 -1.71 -11.54
CA PRO A 110 -1.99 -1.95 -11.16
C PRO A 110 -2.13 -3.26 -10.37
N VAL A 111 -3.02 -3.24 -9.38
CA VAL A 111 -3.48 -4.46 -8.70
C VAL A 111 -4.43 -5.18 -9.65
N ARG A 112 -4.13 -6.44 -9.96
CA ARG A 112 -4.92 -7.27 -10.87
C ARG A 112 -5.59 -8.40 -10.12
N VAL A 113 -6.89 -8.57 -10.36
CA VAL A 113 -7.71 -9.68 -9.85
C VAL A 113 -8.37 -10.38 -11.03
N GLU A 114 -8.48 -11.70 -10.98
CA GLU A 114 -9.11 -12.46 -12.07
C GLU A 114 -10.58 -12.10 -12.22
N ARG A 115 -11.27 -11.94 -11.09
CA ARG A 115 -12.68 -11.56 -11.09
C ARG A 115 -13.03 -10.74 -9.86
N LEU A 116 -13.70 -9.62 -10.07
CA LEU A 116 -14.26 -8.78 -9.02
C LEU A 116 -15.77 -8.65 -9.23
N VAL A 117 -16.54 -9.16 -8.29
CA VAL A 117 -18.01 -9.06 -8.30
C VAL A 117 -18.44 -8.14 -7.18
N GLY A 118 -19.13 -7.06 -7.53
CA GLY A 118 -19.71 -6.13 -6.57
C GLY A 118 -21.21 -6.00 -6.78
N THR A 119 -21.99 -5.90 -5.70
CA THR A 119 -23.41 -5.51 -5.80
C THR A 119 -23.59 -4.10 -5.27
N VAL A 120 -24.54 -3.36 -5.82
CA VAL A 120 -24.97 -2.05 -5.31
C VAL A 120 -26.49 -1.98 -5.26
N ARG A 121 -26.99 -1.62 -4.09
CA ARG A 121 -28.39 -1.26 -3.85
C ARG A 121 -28.43 0.16 -3.31
N ARG A 122 -29.33 0.99 -3.84
CA ARG A 122 -29.56 2.34 -3.33
C ARG A 122 -30.93 2.44 -2.66
N ASP A 123 -30.95 3.10 -1.51
CA ASP A 123 -32.15 3.52 -0.79
C ASP A 123 -31.99 5.00 -0.42
N ALA A 124 -32.71 5.87 -1.13
CA ALA A 124 -32.51 7.32 -1.09
C ALA A 124 -31.03 7.72 -1.29
N SER A 125 -30.36 8.23 -0.26
CA SER A 125 -28.95 8.62 -0.25
C SER A 125 -28.01 7.52 0.25
N GLN A 126 -28.55 6.40 0.76
CA GLN A 126 -27.78 5.29 1.28
C GLN A 126 -27.48 4.28 0.17
N LEU A 127 -26.24 3.83 0.11
CA LEU A 127 -25.77 2.78 -0.77
C LEU A 127 -25.31 1.61 0.09
N SER A 128 -25.53 0.39 -0.39
CA SER A 128 -25.07 -0.82 0.29
C SER A 128 -24.82 -1.93 -0.70
N GLY A 129 -23.93 -2.86 -0.36
CA GLY A 129 -23.61 -3.95 -1.25
C GLY A 129 -22.65 -4.96 -0.68
N THR A 130 -22.28 -5.91 -1.53
CA THR A 130 -21.26 -6.92 -1.26
C THR A 130 -20.13 -6.79 -2.26
N LEU A 131 -18.95 -7.30 -1.90
CA LEU A 131 -17.78 -7.39 -2.76
C LEU A 131 -17.21 -8.81 -2.65
N VAL A 132 -16.85 -9.39 -3.79
CA VAL A 132 -16.13 -10.67 -3.86
C VAL A 132 -14.98 -10.52 -4.85
N ALA A 133 -13.74 -10.67 -4.36
CA ALA A 133 -12.53 -10.65 -5.18
C ALA A 133 -11.95 -12.06 -5.29
N THR A 134 -11.87 -12.60 -6.50
CA THR A 134 -11.38 -13.96 -6.76
C THR A 134 -9.97 -13.87 -7.36
N PRO A 135 -8.99 -14.60 -6.81
CA PRO A 135 -7.64 -14.66 -7.36
C PRO A 135 -7.62 -15.51 -8.63
N PRO A 136 -6.62 -15.35 -9.52
CA PRO A 136 -6.40 -16.25 -10.64
C PRO A 136 -6.16 -17.68 -10.15
N ALA A 137 -6.65 -18.68 -10.90
CA ALA A 137 -6.43 -20.10 -10.57
C ALA A 137 -4.94 -20.46 -10.38
N SER A 138 -4.03 -19.77 -11.07
CA SER A 138 -2.58 -19.95 -10.94
C SER A 138 -1.98 -19.42 -9.63
N ALA A 139 -2.70 -18.57 -8.90
CA ALA A 139 -2.24 -17.96 -7.65
C ALA A 139 -2.61 -18.78 -6.40
N ALA A 140 -3.14 -19.99 -6.57
CA ALA A 140 -3.39 -20.92 -5.48
C ALA A 140 -2.08 -21.20 -4.71
N PRO A 141 -2.00 -20.87 -3.41
CA PRO A 141 -0.81 -21.15 -2.62
C PRO A 141 -0.54 -22.66 -2.59
N GLY A 142 0.72 -23.09 -2.74
CA GLY A 142 1.08 -24.51 -2.94
C GLY A 142 0.66 -25.48 -1.83
N ASN A 143 0.20 -24.97 -0.68
CA ASN A 143 -0.29 -25.74 0.47
C ASN A 143 -1.74 -25.42 0.87
N ALA A 144 -2.39 -24.47 0.19
CA ALA A 144 -3.76 -24.12 0.45
C ALA A 144 -4.63 -25.04 -0.43
N GLY A 145 -5.27 -26.04 0.18
CA GLY A 145 -6.11 -26.99 -0.56
C GLY A 145 -7.12 -26.30 -1.49
N ALA A 146 -7.67 -27.04 -2.45
CA ALA A 146 -8.59 -26.54 -3.50
C ALA A 146 -9.72 -25.60 -3.02
N SER A 147 -10.05 -25.63 -1.72
CA SER A 147 -10.97 -24.71 -1.03
C SER A 147 -10.52 -23.23 -1.01
N VAL A 148 -9.22 -22.91 -1.05
CA VAL A 148 -8.72 -21.53 -0.98
C VAL A 148 -8.60 -20.90 -2.38
N ALA A 149 -8.30 -21.71 -3.40
CA ALA A 149 -8.25 -21.27 -4.79
C ALA A 149 -9.63 -20.86 -5.34
N ASN A 150 -10.71 -21.48 -4.83
CA ASN A 150 -12.08 -21.25 -5.31
C ASN A 150 -12.93 -20.36 -4.40
N SER A 151 -12.42 -19.99 -3.22
CA SER A 151 -13.09 -19.00 -2.38
C SER A 151 -12.47 -17.63 -2.67
N GLY A 152 -13.29 -16.66 -3.08
CA GLY A 152 -12.86 -15.26 -3.19
C GLY A 152 -12.87 -14.56 -1.83
N LEU A 153 -12.11 -13.49 -1.67
CA LEU A 153 -12.21 -12.60 -0.51
C LEU A 153 -13.58 -11.92 -0.54
N ARG A 154 -14.33 -12.02 0.55
CA ARG A 154 -15.70 -11.49 0.63
C ARG A 154 -15.74 -10.30 1.57
N GLY A 155 -16.53 -9.31 1.21
CA GLY A 155 -16.77 -8.15 2.04
C GLY A 155 -18.15 -7.58 1.82
N ARG A 156 -18.51 -6.66 2.70
CA ARG A 156 -19.67 -5.79 2.56
C ARG A 156 -19.20 -4.36 2.51
N TRP A 157 -20.03 -3.51 1.93
CA TRP A 157 -19.77 -2.09 1.92
C TRP A 157 -21.08 -1.34 2.06
N ASP A 158 -20.99 -0.16 2.66
CA ASP A 158 -22.08 0.80 2.76
C ASP A 158 -21.55 2.20 2.44
N GLY A 159 -22.45 3.12 2.16
CA GLY A 159 -22.03 4.47 1.87
C GLY A 159 -23.16 5.47 1.80
N ARG A 160 -22.80 6.74 1.86
CA ARG A 160 -23.72 7.86 1.74
C ARG A 160 -23.34 8.71 0.54
N LEU A 161 -24.33 8.91 -0.32
CA LEU A 161 -24.22 9.74 -1.52
C LEU A 161 -24.86 11.11 -1.26
N SER A 162 -24.07 12.18 -1.33
CA SER A 162 -24.57 13.56 -1.31
C SER A 162 -24.60 14.15 -2.72
N SER A 163 -24.83 15.46 -2.85
CA SER A 163 -24.70 16.17 -4.14
C SER A 163 -23.24 16.36 -4.58
N THR A 164 -22.29 16.35 -3.64
CA THR A 164 -20.88 16.70 -3.93
C THR A 164 -19.89 15.61 -3.53
N ALA A 165 -20.32 14.62 -2.75
CA ALA A 165 -19.44 13.62 -2.19
C ALA A 165 -20.05 12.21 -2.13
N LEU A 166 -19.17 11.23 -2.08
CA LEU A 166 -19.50 9.83 -1.80
C LEU A 166 -18.60 9.36 -0.65
N GLN A 167 -19.23 9.03 0.47
CA GLN A 167 -18.59 8.38 1.61
C GLN A 167 -18.84 6.88 1.52
N LEU A 168 -17.80 6.06 1.65
CA LEU A 168 -17.88 4.60 1.59
C LEU A 168 -17.19 3.99 2.82
N ASN A 169 -17.82 2.99 3.41
CA ASN A 169 -17.22 2.08 4.38
C ASN A 169 -17.14 0.69 3.74
N ILE A 170 -16.00 0.03 3.90
CA ILE A 170 -15.76 -1.34 3.43
C ILE A 170 -15.40 -2.18 4.65
N ASP A 171 -16.03 -3.34 4.80
CA ASP A 171 -15.71 -4.35 5.80
C ASP A 171 -15.49 -5.69 5.08
N MET A 172 -14.23 -6.05 4.92
CA MET A 172 -13.79 -7.32 4.37
C MET A 172 -13.73 -8.36 5.48
N GLN A 173 -14.37 -9.50 5.24
CA GLN A 173 -14.47 -10.60 6.20
C GLN A 173 -13.09 -11.16 6.53
N ASP A 174 -12.98 -11.71 7.74
CA ASP A 174 -11.80 -12.46 8.14
C ASP A 174 -11.59 -13.65 7.20
N GLY A 175 -10.38 -13.75 6.65
CA GLY A 175 -10.02 -14.77 5.67
C GLY A 175 -8.56 -15.18 5.80
N PRO A 176 -8.19 -16.39 5.34
CA PRO A 176 -6.80 -16.85 5.37
C PRO A 176 -5.85 -15.85 4.69
N LEU A 177 -4.74 -15.52 5.34
CA LEU A 177 -3.74 -14.59 4.77
C LEU A 177 -3.22 -15.05 3.41
N ALA A 178 -3.07 -16.36 3.19
CA ALA A 178 -2.66 -16.91 1.91
C ALA A 178 -3.61 -16.50 0.76
N GLN A 179 -4.91 -16.39 1.05
CA GLN A 179 -5.93 -15.94 0.10
C GLN A 179 -5.81 -14.43 -0.17
N TRP A 180 -5.53 -13.63 0.87
CA TRP A 180 -5.24 -12.20 0.72
C TRP A 180 -4.07 -11.95 -0.22
N TYR A 181 -2.99 -12.70 -0.06
CA TYR A 181 -1.84 -12.63 -0.96
C TYR A 181 -2.20 -13.08 -2.39
N ALA A 182 -2.95 -14.17 -2.55
CA ALA A 182 -3.38 -14.64 -3.86
C ALA A 182 -4.22 -13.58 -4.62
N VAL A 183 -5.01 -12.78 -3.93
CA VAL A 183 -5.80 -11.70 -4.55
C VAL A 183 -4.98 -10.44 -4.79
N LEU A 184 -4.18 -10.00 -3.82
CA LEU A 184 -3.46 -8.73 -3.90
C LEU A 184 -2.25 -8.80 -4.84
N VAL A 185 -1.57 -9.95 -4.86
CA VAL A 185 -0.27 -10.14 -5.51
C VAL A 185 -0.16 -11.56 -6.10
N PRO A 186 -1.06 -11.94 -7.03
CA PRO A 186 -1.15 -13.29 -7.58
C PRO A 186 0.12 -13.78 -8.29
N GLY A 187 0.95 -12.85 -8.76
CA GLY A 187 2.18 -13.15 -9.49
C GLY A 187 3.39 -13.50 -8.63
N LEU A 188 3.27 -13.45 -7.30
CA LEU A 188 4.41 -13.68 -6.42
C LEU A 188 4.93 -15.13 -6.50
N PRO A 189 6.20 -15.35 -6.89
CA PRO A 189 6.79 -16.68 -6.94
C PRO A 189 6.78 -17.39 -5.59
N GLU A 190 6.87 -16.63 -4.49
CA GLU A 190 6.82 -17.15 -3.12
C GLU A 190 5.53 -17.92 -2.80
N LEU A 191 4.39 -17.59 -3.43
CA LEU A 191 3.11 -18.25 -3.13
C LEU A 191 3.12 -19.74 -3.46
N GLN A 192 3.97 -20.16 -4.39
CA GLN A 192 4.09 -21.57 -4.80
C GLN A 192 4.81 -22.43 -3.76
N ARG A 193 5.66 -21.83 -2.92
CA ARG A 193 6.51 -22.56 -1.95
C ARG A 193 6.21 -22.24 -0.50
N ALA A 194 5.73 -21.03 -0.22
CA ALA A 194 5.45 -20.57 1.13
C ALA A 194 4.25 -21.31 1.74
N ARG A 195 4.36 -21.63 3.03
CA ARG A 195 3.23 -21.96 3.90
C ARG A 195 2.85 -20.70 4.64
N ILE A 196 1.76 -20.06 4.23
CA ILE A 196 1.26 -18.82 4.84
C ILE A 196 0.08 -19.17 5.75
N GLY A 197 0.25 -18.97 7.05
CA GLY A 197 -0.79 -19.19 8.06
C GLY A 197 -1.29 -17.88 8.68
N GLY A 198 -2.42 -17.98 9.40
CA GLY A 198 -3.09 -16.85 10.02
C GLY A 198 -4.25 -16.30 9.18
N THR A 199 -4.93 -15.31 9.74
CA THR A 199 -6.09 -14.67 9.12
C THR A 199 -5.94 -13.16 9.09
N MET A 200 -6.66 -12.54 8.17
CA MET A 200 -6.75 -11.11 8.04
C MET A 200 -8.19 -10.68 7.74
N ALA A 201 -8.60 -9.61 8.41
CA ALA A 201 -9.76 -8.81 8.06
C ALA A 201 -9.29 -7.38 7.73
N LEU A 202 -10.10 -6.63 6.98
CA LEU A 202 -9.78 -5.26 6.63
C LEU A 202 -11.03 -4.40 6.70
N ARG A 203 -10.97 -3.34 7.51
CA ARG A 203 -11.93 -2.25 7.43
C ARG A 203 -11.30 -1.04 6.75
N GLY A 204 -12.09 -0.34 5.96
CA GLY A 204 -11.65 0.89 5.33
C GLY A 204 -12.76 1.90 5.17
N GLN A 205 -12.39 3.17 5.18
CA GLN A 205 -13.30 4.28 4.88
C GLN A 205 -12.72 5.09 3.73
N PHE A 206 -13.55 5.61 2.84
CA PHE A 206 -13.14 6.40 1.69
C PHE A 206 -14.08 7.58 1.51
N ALA A 207 -13.54 8.78 1.25
CA ALA A 207 -14.32 9.96 0.90
C ALA A 207 -13.87 10.50 -0.46
N LEU A 208 -14.78 10.46 -1.42
CA LEU A 208 -14.60 11.00 -2.76
C LEU A 208 -15.40 12.32 -2.90
N PRO A 209 -14.87 13.36 -3.57
CA PRO A 209 -13.61 13.41 -4.31
C PRO A 209 -12.38 13.78 -3.48
N ALA A 210 -12.53 13.98 -2.16
CA ALA A 210 -11.45 14.45 -1.29
C ALA A 210 -10.20 13.55 -1.29
N ARG A 211 -10.34 12.28 -1.72
CA ARG A 211 -9.30 11.25 -1.76
C ARG A 211 -8.72 10.94 -0.38
N SER A 212 -9.44 11.27 0.69
CA SER A 212 -9.13 10.77 2.02
C SER A 212 -9.66 9.33 2.16
N PHE A 213 -8.91 8.53 2.88
CA PHE A 213 -9.24 7.16 3.19
C PHE A 213 -8.82 6.81 4.63
N SER A 214 -9.13 5.64 5.11
CA SER A 214 -8.50 5.06 6.29
C SER A 214 -8.51 3.56 6.12
N LEU A 215 -7.48 2.87 6.63
CA LEU A 215 -7.38 1.43 6.52
C LEU A 215 -7.01 0.87 7.89
N GLN A 216 -7.79 -0.09 8.35
CA GLN A 216 -7.62 -0.77 9.63
C GLN A 216 -7.52 -2.28 9.37
N PRO A 217 -6.32 -2.78 9.03
CA PRO A 217 -6.09 -4.20 8.93
C PRO A 217 -6.10 -4.84 10.33
N GLN A 218 -6.75 -6.00 10.44
CA GLN A 218 -6.68 -6.86 11.61
C GLN A 218 -6.02 -8.16 11.19
N ILE A 219 -4.89 -8.49 11.80
CA ILE A 219 -4.11 -9.69 11.46
C ILE A 219 -3.98 -10.56 12.69
N ALA A 220 -4.35 -11.84 12.57
CA ALA A 220 -4.22 -12.82 13.64
C ALA A 220 -3.30 -13.97 13.21
N HIS A 221 -2.35 -14.33 14.08
CA HIS A 221 -1.47 -15.50 13.92
C HIS A 221 -0.74 -15.59 12.57
N PHE A 222 -0.23 -14.47 12.06
CA PHE A 222 0.51 -14.48 10.80
C PHE A 222 1.80 -15.28 10.94
N THR A 223 1.90 -16.36 10.17
CA THR A 223 3.07 -17.24 10.11
C THR A 223 3.46 -17.48 8.66
N VAL A 224 4.76 -17.62 8.41
CA VAL A 224 5.31 -17.93 7.09
C VAL A 224 6.39 -18.99 7.25
N ALA A 225 6.41 -19.99 6.38
CA ALA A 225 7.49 -20.98 6.34
C ALA A 225 7.79 -21.41 4.90
N GLY A 226 9.01 -21.88 4.62
CA GLY A 226 9.41 -22.44 3.33
C GLY A 226 10.02 -21.44 2.34
N LEU A 227 10.40 -20.22 2.75
CA LEU A 227 11.19 -19.33 1.88
C LEU A 227 12.69 -19.49 2.07
N GLY A 228 13.13 -20.18 3.13
CA GLY A 228 14.52 -20.56 3.35
C GLY A 228 15.30 -19.58 4.24
N THR A 229 14.64 -18.79 5.09
CA THR A 229 15.34 -17.80 5.92
C THR A 229 16.19 -18.44 7.01
N GLU A 230 16.04 -19.72 7.31
CA GLU A 230 16.95 -20.49 8.17
C GLU A 230 18.39 -20.46 7.68
N ALA A 231 18.62 -20.33 6.36
CA ALA A 231 19.96 -20.17 5.80
C ALA A 231 20.66 -18.89 6.28
N LEU A 232 19.91 -17.91 6.80
CA LEU A 232 20.44 -16.69 7.37
C LEU A 232 20.94 -16.88 8.81
N LEU A 233 20.65 -17.98 9.50
CA LEU A 233 21.13 -18.20 10.87
C LEU A 233 22.64 -18.05 10.98
N ASP A 234 23.38 -18.68 10.08
CA ASP A 234 24.86 -18.66 10.06
C ASP A 234 25.44 -17.82 8.92
N ALA A 235 24.59 -17.16 8.14
CA ALA A 235 25.03 -16.29 7.06
C ALA A 235 25.95 -15.18 7.57
N ARG A 236 26.96 -14.86 6.76
CA ARG A 236 27.85 -13.72 6.96
C ARG A 236 27.50 -12.64 5.96
N SER A 237 27.63 -11.39 6.36
CA SER A 237 27.43 -10.27 5.45
C SER A 237 28.54 -10.21 4.40
N SER A 238 28.17 -9.85 3.17
CA SER A 238 29.12 -9.46 2.12
C SER A 238 29.72 -8.06 2.34
N CYS A 239 29.16 -7.27 3.25
CA CYS A 239 29.62 -5.92 3.60
C CYS A 239 30.86 -5.91 4.52
N GLY A 240 31.41 -7.08 4.84
CA GLY A 240 32.65 -7.22 5.61
C GLY A 240 32.45 -7.84 6.98
N ALA A 241 33.37 -7.54 7.89
CA ALA A 241 33.38 -8.12 9.23
C ALA A 241 32.19 -7.62 10.05
N SER A 242 31.49 -8.56 10.71
CA SER A 242 30.43 -8.25 11.65
C SER A 242 30.98 -7.49 12.86
N ALA A 243 30.29 -6.43 13.26
CA ALA A 243 30.63 -5.68 14.45
C ALA A 243 30.29 -6.43 15.76
N ARG A 244 29.49 -7.51 15.68
CA ARG A 244 28.99 -8.31 16.82
C ARG A 244 28.45 -7.42 17.95
N LEU A 245 27.67 -6.40 17.58
CA LEU A 245 27.13 -5.44 18.53
C LEU A 245 26.10 -6.11 19.42
N ALA A 246 26.24 -5.91 20.73
CA ALA A 246 25.18 -6.24 21.67
C ALA A 246 23.96 -5.34 21.41
N ASN A 247 22.77 -5.88 21.67
CA ASN A 247 21.48 -5.18 21.47
C ASN A 247 21.37 -3.89 22.31
N ASP A 248 22.14 -3.77 23.39
CA ASP A 248 22.18 -2.63 24.28
C ASP A 248 23.33 -1.65 23.99
N SER A 249 24.12 -1.88 22.94
CA SER A 249 25.13 -0.94 22.45
C SER A 249 24.48 0.38 22.02
N TRP A 250 25.25 1.48 22.07
CA TRP A 250 24.75 2.80 21.68
C TRP A 250 24.23 2.83 20.25
N LEU A 251 24.93 2.18 19.31
CA LEU A 251 24.49 2.14 17.92
C LEU A 251 23.21 1.31 17.75
N ALA A 252 23.11 0.13 18.38
CA ALA A 252 21.89 -0.67 18.35
C ALA A 252 20.69 0.12 18.89
N ARG A 253 20.83 0.76 20.05
CA ARG A 253 19.78 1.60 20.64
C ARG A 253 19.39 2.79 19.75
N ALA A 254 20.37 3.45 19.14
CA ALA A 254 20.13 4.59 18.25
C ALA A 254 19.41 4.16 16.97
N VAL A 255 19.80 3.03 16.36
CA VAL A 255 19.12 2.47 15.18
C VAL A 255 17.69 2.08 15.50
N LEU A 256 17.46 1.39 16.62
CA LEU A 256 16.11 1.08 17.09
C LEU A 256 15.28 2.35 17.32
N ALA A 257 15.86 3.38 17.92
CA ALA A 257 15.18 4.67 18.11
C ALA A 257 14.82 5.38 16.80
N ALA A 258 15.70 5.27 15.81
CA ALA A 258 15.59 5.96 14.53
C ALA A 258 14.61 5.28 13.55
N GLU A 259 14.63 3.95 13.51
CA GLU A 259 13.99 3.14 12.47
C GLU A 259 12.80 2.31 12.99
N ASP A 260 12.85 1.81 14.22
CA ASP A 260 11.86 0.83 14.72
C ASP A 260 11.80 0.76 16.26
N GLN A 261 11.12 1.73 16.88
CA GLN A 261 11.06 1.86 18.36
C GLN A 261 10.36 0.68 19.05
N ARG A 262 9.58 -0.08 18.29
CA ARG A 262 8.78 -1.22 18.76
C ARG A 262 9.33 -2.56 18.28
N PHE A 263 10.58 -2.57 17.79
CA PHE A 263 11.23 -3.75 17.23
C PHE A 263 11.02 -5.01 18.07
N PHE A 264 11.21 -4.95 19.39
CA PHE A 264 11.09 -6.13 20.25
C PHE A 264 9.65 -6.55 20.59
N THR A 265 8.63 -5.79 20.18
CA THR A 265 7.23 -6.06 20.54
C THR A 265 6.37 -6.59 19.40
N HIS A 266 6.81 -6.47 18.15
CA HIS A 266 6.07 -6.94 16.98
C HIS A 266 6.70 -8.19 16.33
N ALA A 267 5.98 -8.88 15.43
CA ALA A 267 6.43 -10.09 14.75
C ALA A 267 6.85 -9.81 13.28
N GLY A 268 7.73 -8.82 13.08
CA GLY A 268 8.17 -8.38 11.75
C GLY A 268 7.26 -7.39 11.03
N TYR A 269 6.05 -7.14 11.54
CA TYR A 269 5.13 -6.13 11.04
C TYR A 269 4.51 -5.33 12.17
N ASP A 270 4.43 -4.01 12.00
CA ASP A 270 3.93 -3.11 13.03
C ASP A 270 2.60 -2.48 12.58
N LEU A 271 1.47 -3.07 12.99
CA LEU A 271 0.15 -2.56 12.60
C LEU A 271 -0.16 -1.18 13.18
N THR A 272 0.38 -0.86 14.35
CA THR A 272 0.14 0.44 14.98
C THR A 272 0.89 1.53 14.23
N GLU A 273 2.17 1.32 13.91
CA GLU A 273 2.96 2.26 13.12
C GLU A 273 2.46 2.33 11.67
N LEU A 274 2.01 1.20 11.09
CA LEU A 274 1.38 1.19 9.77
C LEU A 274 0.15 2.10 9.75
N THR A 275 -0.79 1.91 10.67
CA THR A 275 -2.03 2.71 10.74
C THR A 275 -1.70 4.18 11.01
N ALA A 276 -0.82 4.47 11.98
CA ALA A 276 -0.40 5.83 12.28
C ALA A 276 0.31 6.52 11.10
N SER A 277 1.09 5.77 10.31
CA SER A 277 1.76 6.30 9.11
C SER A 277 0.76 6.63 8.00
N ILE A 278 -0.25 5.78 7.80
CA ILE A 278 -1.33 6.02 6.82
C ILE A 278 -2.11 7.27 7.21
N ASP A 279 -2.49 7.41 8.49
CA ASP A 279 -3.26 8.56 8.97
C ASP A 279 -2.45 9.87 8.88
N HIS A 280 -1.17 9.84 9.25
CA HIS A 280 -0.28 11.01 9.14
C HIS A 280 -0.07 11.45 7.69
N ASN A 281 0.25 10.51 6.80
CA ASN A 281 0.56 10.81 5.40
C ASN A 281 -0.64 11.35 4.62
N GLN A 282 -1.86 11.06 5.10
CA GLN A 282 -3.07 11.64 4.55
C GLN A 282 -3.28 13.09 4.96
N GLN A 283 -2.94 13.44 6.21
CA GLN A 283 -3.03 14.82 6.68
C GLN A 283 -2.01 15.73 5.99
N SER A 284 -0.79 15.23 5.74
CA SER A 284 0.26 15.99 5.06
C SER A 284 0.17 15.94 3.54
N GLY A 285 -0.66 15.04 2.98
CA GLY A 285 -0.77 14.81 1.53
C GLY A 285 0.51 14.26 0.89
N ARG A 286 1.48 13.81 1.69
CA ARG A 286 2.79 13.32 1.28
C ARG A 286 3.20 12.13 2.14
N ALA A 287 3.98 11.21 1.56
CA ALA A 287 4.56 10.10 2.31
C ALA A 287 5.74 10.58 3.16
N GLU A 288 5.46 11.12 4.35
CA GLU A 288 6.45 11.69 5.28
C GLU A 288 6.91 10.68 6.33
N ARG A 289 5.98 9.83 6.81
CA ARG A 289 6.25 8.80 7.81
C ARG A 289 6.20 7.42 7.16
N GLY A 290 7.26 6.63 7.34
CA GLY A 290 7.29 5.22 6.97
C GLY A 290 6.71 4.33 8.08
N GLY A 291 6.03 3.25 7.69
CA GLY A 291 5.56 2.20 8.61
C GLY A 291 6.31 0.87 8.48
N SER A 292 7.55 0.89 7.94
CA SER A 292 8.34 -0.33 7.72
C SER A 292 9.19 -0.68 8.93
N THR A 293 9.18 -1.95 9.34
CA THR A 293 9.99 -2.46 10.45
C THR A 293 11.43 -2.74 10.02
N LEU A 294 12.36 -2.87 10.96
CA LEU A 294 13.74 -3.31 10.66
C LEU A 294 13.78 -4.67 9.97
N SER A 295 12.88 -5.59 10.33
CA SER A 295 12.78 -6.91 9.70
C SER A 295 12.38 -6.82 8.22
N GLN A 296 11.46 -5.91 7.88
CA GLN A 296 11.11 -5.62 6.48
C GLN A 296 12.25 -4.93 5.74
N GLN A 297 12.94 -3.99 6.38
CA GLN A 297 14.11 -3.36 5.78
C GLN A 297 15.24 -4.37 5.53
N LEU A 298 15.45 -5.34 6.44
CA LEU A 298 16.42 -6.41 6.23
C LEU A 298 16.00 -7.31 5.05
N ALA A 299 14.73 -7.70 4.96
CA ALA A 299 14.21 -8.47 3.83
C ALA A 299 14.43 -7.72 2.50
N LYS A 300 14.23 -6.40 2.52
CA LYS A 300 14.51 -5.52 1.39
C LYS A 300 15.98 -5.63 0.95
N LEU A 301 16.90 -5.48 1.89
CA LEU A 301 18.34 -5.47 1.63
C LEU A 301 18.85 -6.81 1.12
N LEU A 302 18.41 -7.92 1.72
CA LEU A 302 18.98 -9.23 1.45
C LEU A 302 18.30 -9.99 0.31
N VAL A 303 17.02 -9.70 0.02
CA VAL A 303 16.21 -10.58 -0.83
C VAL A 303 15.46 -9.85 -1.93
N THR A 304 14.74 -8.78 -1.62
CA THR A 304 13.77 -8.23 -2.58
C THR A 304 14.27 -7.03 -3.40
N GLY A 305 15.37 -6.40 -3.00
CA GLY A 305 15.97 -5.27 -3.71
C GLY A 305 15.13 -3.98 -3.66
N ASP A 306 15.40 -3.06 -4.60
CA ASP A 306 14.95 -1.66 -4.56
C ASP A 306 13.73 -1.30 -5.43
N ALA A 307 13.08 -2.29 -6.07
CA ALA A 307 11.90 -2.04 -6.91
C ALA A 307 10.77 -1.34 -6.12
N ARG A 308 10.14 -0.30 -6.66
CA ARG A 308 9.09 0.45 -5.93
C ARG A 308 7.67 -0.06 -6.25
N THR A 309 7.38 -1.32 -5.89
CA THR A 309 6.08 -1.97 -6.16
C THR A 309 5.44 -2.56 -4.89
N ALA A 310 4.11 -2.66 -4.89
CA ALA A 310 3.33 -3.29 -3.81
C ALA A 310 3.70 -4.77 -3.66
N GLU A 311 3.86 -5.43 -4.80
CA GLU A 311 4.30 -6.82 -4.89
C GLU A 311 5.57 -7.05 -4.09
N ARG A 312 6.59 -6.23 -4.33
CA ARG A 312 7.83 -6.31 -3.57
C ARG A 312 7.62 -5.99 -2.09
N LYS A 313 6.79 -5.01 -1.74
CA LYS A 313 6.50 -4.67 -0.33
C LYS A 313 5.81 -5.82 0.42
N LEU A 314 4.90 -6.54 -0.24
CA LEU A 314 4.25 -7.73 0.32
C LEU A 314 5.21 -8.92 0.36
N ARG A 315 6.10 -9.05 -0.62
CA ARG A 315 7.20 -10.01 -0.59
C ARG A 315 8.12 -9.79 0.61
N GLU A 316 8.52 -8.54 0.88
CA GLU A 316 9.31 -8.18 2.08
C GLU A 316 8.63 -8.63 3.36
N LEU A 317 7.30 -8.46 3.45
CA LEU A 317 6.53 -8.83 4.61
C LEU A 317 6.55 -10.35 4.85
N LEU A 318 6.45 -11.17 3.80
CA LEU A 318 6.56 -12.63 3.93
C LEU A 318 7.93 -13.04 4.52
N TYR A 319 9.02 -12.49 3.98
CA TYR A 319 10.37 -12.75 4.47
C TYR A 319 10.59 -12.20 5.87
N ALA A 320 10.06 -11.01 6.19
CA ALA A 320 10.15 -10.43 7.51
C ALA A 320 9.51 -11.34 8.57
N VAL A 321 8.31 -11.88 8.29
CA VAL A 321 7.62 -12.79 9.22
C VAL A 321 8.40 -14.10 9.39
N GLU A 322 8.88 -14.72 8.31
CA GLU A 322 9.65 -15.97 8.45
C GLU A 322 11.00 -15.75 9.17
N MET A 323 11.69 -14.63 8.91
CA MET A 323 12.92 -14.27 9.64
C MET A 323 12.66 -14.13 11.15
N GLU A 324 11.52 -13.58 11.56
CA GLU A 324 11.16 -13.45 12.97
C GLU A 324 10.97 -14.80 13.64
N GLN A 325 10.43 -15.77 12.90
CA GLN A 325 10.20 -17.13 13.37
C GLN A 325 11.49 -17.97 13.38
N THR A 326 12.40 -17.73 12.44
CA THR A 326 13.61 -18.55 12.24
C THR A 326 14.87 -17.98 12.92
N LEU A 327 15.07 -16.67 12.92
CA LEU A 327 16.30 -16.02 13.39
C LEU A 327 16.17 -15.43 14.80
N GLY A 328 14.99 -14.90 15.13
CA GLY A 328 14.77 -14.11 16.33
C GLY A 328 15.39 -12.71 16.29
N LYS A 329 14.96 -11.85 17.22
CA LYS A 329 15.24 -10.40 17.23
C LYS A 329 16.72 -10.03 17.24
N ALA A 330 17.51 -10.68 18.09
CA ALA A 330 18.93 -10.36 18.22
C ALA A 330 19.68 -10.61 16.91
N ARG A 331 19.38 -11.73 16.24
CA ARG A 331 20.02 -12.10 14.98
C ARG A 331 19.57 -11.22 13.82
N ILE A 332 18.29 -10.84 13.77
CA ILE A 332 17.78 -9.86 12.80
C ILE A 332 18.48 -8.51 12.97
N LEU A 333 18.58 -7.99 14.20
CA LEU A 333 19.25 -6.71 14.45
C LEU A 333 20.73 -6.75 14.07
N GLN A 334 21.42 -7.84 14.41
CA GLN A 334 22.80 -8.10 14.01
C GLN A 334 22.95 -8.05 12.48
N HIS A 335 22.11 -8.81 11.75
CA HIS A 335 22.14 -8.83 10.29
C HIS A 335 21.82 -7.48 9.68
N TYR A 336 20.86 -6.75 10.23
CA TYR A 336 20.57 -5.39 9.78
C TYR A 336 21.79 -4.48 9.94
N LEU A 337 22.40 -4.45 11.12
CA LEU A 337 23.58 -3.62 11.37
C LEU A 337 24.76 -4.01 10.48
N ASP A 338 24.90 -5.30 10.16
CA ASP A 338 25.96 -5.80 9.31
C ASP A 338 25.73 -5.53 7.81
N ASN A 339 24.49 -5.28 7.37
CA ASN A 339 24.16 -5.08 5.94
C ASN A 339 23.59 -3.70 5.59
N ALA A 340 23.22 -2.89 6.58
CA ALA A 340 22.61 -1.58 6.34
C ALA A 340 23.55 -0.67 5.54
N PRO A 341 23.03 0.10 4.58
CA PRO A 341 23.81 1.09 3.85
C PRO A 341 24.01 2.33 4.72
N TRP A 342 25.26 2.81 4.81
CA TRP A 342 25.62 3.96 5.66
C TRP A 342 26.05 5.19 4.84
N GLY A 343 25.83 5.18 3.53
CA GLY A 343 26.24 6.26 2.61
C GLY A 343 27.69 6.06 2.14
N ALA A 344 28.18 6.93 1.25
CA ALA A 344 29.51 6.80 0.64
C ALA A 344 29.78 5.42 0.01
N ASN A 345 28.72 4.74 -0.46
CA ASN A 345 28.76 3.35 -0.95
C ASN A 345 29.24 2.31 0.08
N LEU A 346 29.19 2.64 1.37
CA LEU A 346 29.48 1.74 2.47
C LEU A 346 28.23 1.00 2.91
N CYS A 347 28.41 -0.27 3.28
CA CYS A 347 27.42 -1.02 4.02
C CYS A 347 28.09 -1.71 5.22
N GLY A 348 27.30 -2.00 6.25
CA GLY A 348 27.77 -2.58 7.50
C GLY A 348 28.31 -1.55 8.50
N ALA A 349 27.86 -1.68 9.75
CA ALA A 349 28.15 -0.73 10.82
C ALA A 349 29.64 -0.64 11.17
N GLU A 350 30.38 -1.75 11.09
CA GLU A 350 31.83 -1.75 11.38
C GLU A 350 32.59 -0.93 10.33
N ALA A 351 32.29 -1.14 9.04
CA ALA A 351 32.92 -0.40 7.95
C ALA A 351 32.60 1.10 8.05
N ALA A 352 31.34 1.44 8.30
CA ALA A 352 30.91 2.82 8.49
C ALA A 352 31.60 3.49 9.68
N SER A 353 31.64 2.82 10.84
CA SER A 353 32.28 3.36 12.04
C SER A 353 33.77 3.62 11.84
N ARG A 354 34.47 2.70 11.16
CA ARG A 354 35.89 2.88 10.85
C ARG A 354 36.11 4.02 9.88
N HIS A 355 35.29 4.12 8.85
CA HIS A 355 35.43 5.16 7.84
C HIS A 355 35.15 6.56 8.42
N TYR A 356 34.01 6.76 9.09
CA TYR A 356 33.60 8.08 9.57
C TYR A 356 34.30 8.53 10.86
N PHE A 357 34.72 7.61 11.73
CA PHE A 357 35.23 7.96 13.06
C PHE A 357 36.53 7.28 13.46
N GLN A 358 37.13 6.46 12.59
CA GLN A 358 38.35 5.70 12.89
C GLN A 358 38.22 4.86 14.17
N ARG A 359 37.01 4.35 14.44
CA ARG A 359 36.67 3.55 15.62
C ARG A 359 35.95 2.27 15.21
N SER A 360 36.12 1.21 16.00
CA SER A 360 35.24 0.03 15.90
C SER A 360 33.82 0.41 16.30
N ALA A 361 32.81 -0.18 15.67
CA ALA A 361 31.41 0.14 15.97
C ALA A 361 31.03 -0.12 17.43
N ALA A 362 31.65 -1.12 18.07
CA ALA A 362 31.46 -1.44 19.48
C ALA A 362 32.01 -0.37 20.46
N ARG A 363 32.82 0.58 19.97
CA ARG A 363 33.47 1.65 20.76
C ARG A 363 33.07 3.05 20.30
N LEU A 364 31.98 3.16 19.55
CA LEU A 364 31.42 4.45 19.19
C LEU A 364 31.01 5.21 20.45
N GLU A 365 31.32 6.50 20.46
CA GLU A 365 30.73 7.41 21.44
C GLU A 365 29.23 7.57 21.19
N PRO A 366 28.43 7.91 22.22
CA PRO A 366 26.99 7.99 22.09
C PRO A 366 26.53 8.95 20.97
N ALA A 367 27.16 10.12 20.85
CA ALA A 367 26.85 11.08 19.79
C ALA A 367 27.22 10.57 18.38
N GLN A 368 28.31 9.80 18.25
CA GLN A 368 28.72 9.20 16.97
C GLN A 368 27.72 8.12 16.53
N ALA A 369 27.31 7.27 17.47
CA ALA A 369 26.28 6.25 17.25
C ALA A 369 24.93 6.87 16.85
N VAL A 370 24.52 7.95 17.52
CA VAL A 370 23.32 8.71 17.16
C VAL A 370 23.42 9.31 15.77
N TRP A 371 24.56 9.89 15.40
CA TRP A 371 24.73 10.46 14.05
C TRP A 371 24.66 9.39 12.96
N LEU A 372 25.28 8.22 13.15
CA LEU A 372 25.14 7.12 12.21
C LEU A 372 23.68 6.73 12.02
N ALA A 373 22.96 6.48 13.11
CA ALA A 373 21.55 6.09 13.04
C ALA A 373 20.67 7.18 12.41
N ALA A 374 20.94 8.46 12.68
CA ALA A 374 20.23 9.59 12.07
C ALA A 374 20.35 9.61 10.54
N MET A 375 21.47 9.13 10.01
CA MET A 375 21.79 9.09 8.58
C MET A 375 20.96 8.05 7.80
N LEU A 376 20.51 6.97 8.45
CA LEU A 376 19.87 5.81 7.81
C LEU A 376 18.63 6.15 6.98
N ARG A 377 17.91 7.22 7.34
CA ARG A 377 16.73 7.70 6.59
C ARG A 377 17.01 7.91 5.10
N ASN A 378 18.16 8.49 4.78
CA ASN A 378 18.64 8.66 3.39
C ASN A 378 20.17 8.81 3.42
N PRO A 379 20.93 7.70 3.48
CA PRO A 379 22.34 7.73 3.82
C PRO A 379 23.18 8.55 2.84
N GLN A 380 22.93 8.39 1.54
CA GLN A 380 23.66 9.11 0.51
C GLN A 380 23.40 10.62 0.55
N ALA A 381 22.14 11.02 0.72
CA ALA A 381 21.80 12.44 0.83
C ALA A 381 22.38 13.07 2.08
N ALA A 382 22.37 12.35 3.20
CA ALA A 382 22.88 12.84 4.48
C ALA A 382 24.42 12.95 4.48
N VAL A 383 25.16 12.01 3.88
CA VAL A 383 26.63 12.17 3.67
C VAL A 383 26.90 13.36 2.76
N ALA A 384 26.21 13.47 1.63
CA ALA A 384 26.41 14.59 0.70
C ALA A 384 26.09 15.94 1.35
N GLN A 385 25.06 15.99 2.20
CA GLN A 385 24.75 17.18 2.99
C GLN A 385 25.86 17.49 4.00
N TRP A 386 26.33 16.50 4.74
CA TRP A 386 27.41 16.68 5.71
C TRP A 386 28.70 17.20 5.04
N GLN A 387 29.05 16.70 3.87
CA GLN A 387 30.19 17.18 3.08
C GLN A 387 30.02 18.62 2.58
N ARG A 388 28.81 19.01 2.15
CA ARG A 388 28.54 20.38 1.68
C ARG A 388 28.52 21.38 2.82
N ASP A 389 27.84 21.05 3.91
CA ASP A 389 27.57 21.97 5.00
C ASP A 389 28.72 22.00 6.03
N GLY A 390 29.61 21.01 6.00
CA GLY A 390 30.68 20.82 6.99
C GLY A 390 30.16 20.46 8.38
N ALA A 391 28.87 20.16 8.51
CA ALA A 391 28.18 19.89 9.76
C ALA A 391 27.10 18.81 9.58
N ILE A 392 26.79 18.11 10.67
CA ILE A 392 25.76 17.07 10.71
C ILE A 392 24.36 17.66 10.90
N ASP A 393 23.32 16.92 10.53
CA ASP A 393 21.92 17.29 10.84
C ASP A 393 21.64 17.07 12.33
N THR A 394 21.93 18.11 13.13
CA THR A 394 21.76 18.09 14.59
C THR A 394 20.30 17.97 15.01
N ALA A 395 19.36 18.47 14.21
CA ALA A 395 17.94 18.35 14.51
C ALA A 395 17.50 16.88 14.43
N ARG A 396 17.88 16.17 13.36
CA ARG A 396 17.62 14.74 13.24
C ARG A 396 18.36 13.93 14.30
N ALA A 397 19.63 14.24 14.56
CA ALA A 397 20.41 13.55 15.59
C ALA A 397 19.77 13.71 16.98
N THR A 398 19.29 14.92 17.32
CA THR A 398 18.59 15.18 18.58
C THR A 398 17.30 14.37 18.67
N TRP A 399 16.49 14.34 17.61
CA TRP A 399 15.27 13.52 17.57
C TRP A 399 15.55 12.03 17.81
N VAL A 400 16.63 11.48 17.23
CA VAL A 400 17.05 10.09 17.49
C VAL A 400 17.48 9.89 18.94
N ALA A 401 18.29 10.80 19.48
CA ALA A 401 18.76 10.73 20.86
C ALA A 401 17.62 10.78 21.89
N GLU A 402 16.61 11.63 21.66
CA GLU A 402 15.39 11.69 22.46
C GLU A 402 14.61 10.37 22.42
N GLY A 403 14.57 9.73 21.24
CA GLY A 403 13.90 8.44 21.02
C GLY A 403 14.58 7.23 21.67
N ILE A 404 15.84 7.31 22.10
CA ILE A 404 16.56 6.19 22.72
C ILE A 404 15.88 5.76 24.02
N ARG A 405 15.57 4.47 24.16
CA ARG A 405 14.92 3.88 25.34
C ARG A 405 15.91 3.08 26.20
N GLY A 406 15.51 2.80 27.44
CA GLY A 406 16.25 1.93 28.36
C GLY A 406 17.54 2.52 28.93
N ILE A 407 17.69 3.85 28.95
CA ILE A 407 18.83 4.55 29.57
C ILE A 407 18.36 5.41 30.76
N PRO A 408 19.15 5.52 31.85
CA PRO A 408 18.86 6.41 32.97
C PRO A 408 18.78 7.89 32.56
N ARG A 409 17.97 8.67 33.28
CA ARG A 409 17.78 10.11 33.02
C ARG A 409 19.11 10.89 32.91
N ARG A 410 20.05 10.67 33.83
CA ARG A 410 21.38 11.33 33.79
C ARG A 410 22.16 11.01 32.51
N GLN A 411 22.09 9.76 32.03
CA GLN A 411 22.73 9.37 30.77
C GLN A 411 22.04 10.02 29.56
N ARG A 412 20.70 10.15 29.60
CA ARG A 412 19.95 10.87 28.57
C ARG A 412 20.35 12.35 28.50
N GLU A 413 20.42 13.03 29.63
CA GLU A 413 20.85 14.43 29.70
C GLU A 413 22.28 14.61 29.15
N ALA A 414 23.21 13.71 29.53
CA ALA A 414 24.56 13.70 29.00
C ALA A 414 24.60 13.42 27.48
N LEU A 415 23.80 12.47 27.00
CA LEU A 415 23.68 12.16 25.58
C LEU A 415 23.21 13.37 24.78
N LEU A 416 22.11 14.01 25.18
CA LEU A 416 21.55 15.18 24.48
C LEU A 416 22.56 16.32 24.43
N LYS A 417 23.26 16.58 25.55
CA LYS A 417 24.35 17.56 25.58
C LYS A 417 25.49 17.20 24.62
N SER A 418 25.87 15.91 24.55
CA SER A 418 26.93 15.45 23.65
C SER A 418 26.55 15.56 22.17
N VAL A 419 25.29 15.30 21.83
CA VAL A 419 24.76 15.43 20.45
C VAL A 419 24.68 16.89 20.04
N ALA A 420 24.20 17.77 20.92
CA ALA A 420 24.14 19.21 20.66
C ALA A 420 25.53 19.84 20.47
N ALA A 421 26.54 19.31 21.16
CA ALA A 421 27.93 19.78 21.05
C ALA A 421 28.73 19.07 19.94
N ALA A 422 28.18 18.06 19.29
CA ALA A 422 28.89 17.23 18.33
C ALA A 422 29.32 18.04 17.10
N LYS A 423 30.62 18.04 16.82
CA LYS A 423 31.22 18.58 15.60
C LYS A 423 32.08 17.51 14.97
N PHE A 424 31.53 16.82 13.98
CA PHE A 424 32.23 15.77 13.25
C PHE A 424 32.71 16.34 11.91
N ALA A 425 34.00 16.15 11.62
CA ALA A 425 34.55 16.52 10.32
C ALA A 425 33.97 15.60 9.24
N PRO A 426 33.52 16.13 8.10
CA PRO A 426 33.04 15.30 7.01
C PRO A 426 34.16 14.37 6.49
N PRO A 427 33.80 13.17 5.99
CA PRO A 427 34.73 12.20 5.42
C PRO A 427 35.29 12.62 4.06
#